data_AF-A0A1Y3BNC9-F1
#
_entry.id   AF-A0A1Y3BNC9-F1
#
_cell.length_a   1.000
_cell.length_b   1.000
_cell.length_c   1.000
_cell.angle_alpha   90.00
_cell.angle_beta   90.00
_cell.angle_gamma   90.00
#
_symmetry.space_group_name_H-M   'P 1'
#
loop_
_entity.id
_entity.type
_entity.pdbx_description
1 polymer ?
#
loop_
_entity_poly.entity_id
_entity_poly.type
_entity_poly.pdbx_seq_one_letter_code
_entity_poly.pdbx_strand_id
1 'polypeptide(L)'
;MLDTDIKYGSGTINERIVEGQYNTFDVSALITNLGESSINTRMIIRMEPVLLNLMPSSDLSRCHSIETENAYRCDVNKLMITNQKEKFVLRFEAQSIPSRFVYWDFELKTSSQIDSASMLRFQKNVTIQKEAQFIMRMQMENHYNFSNFVPRVLFPVSIVLEKSGPSNVDDSFVQFEVPWMIEMEQPFQYRCNKIRQGLEKSVRLDLVNGTLKMSCMENPHGCSKYQCKLNHFESGFRMKNFDITLLFISSRIKPTLESV
;
A
#
# COMPACT_ATOMS: atom_id res chain seq x y z
N MET A 1 -11.67 -28.43 -45.35
CA MET A 1 -11.89 -28.19 -43.91
C MET A 1 -11.03 -26.99 -43.56
N LEU A 2 -11.63 -25.80 -43.48
CA LEU A 2 -10.95 -24.54 -43.21
C LEU A 2 -11.12 -24.23 -41.72
N ASP A 3 -10.04 -24.39 -40.96
CA ASP A 3 -9.91 -23.88 -39.58
C ASP A 3 -10.06 -22.35 -39.63
N THR A 4 -11.24 -21.87 -39.26
CA THR A 4 -11.58 -20.45 -39.21
C THR A 4 -11.33 -19.91 -37.80
N ASP A 5 -10.05 -19.86 -37.42
CA ASP A 5 -9.63 -19.17 -36.19
C ASP A 5 -9.67 -17.66 -36.42
N ILE A 6 -10.79 -17.03 -36.03
CA ILE A 6 -10.86 -15.57 -35.99
C ILE A 6 -10.13 -15.07 -34.73
N LYS A 7 -8.92 -14.51 -34.91
CA LYS A 7 -8.08 -13.97 -33.82
C LYS A 7 -8.30 -12.47 -33.66
N TYR A 8 -8.76 -12.05 -32.48
CA TYR A 8 -8.94 -10.63 -32.11
C TYR A 8 -7.83 -10.18 -31.14
N GLY A 9 -7.40 -8.93 -31.27
CA GLY A 9 -6.08 -8.44 -30.81
C GLY A 9 -5.90 -8.20 -29.31
N SER A 10 -4.67 -7.86 -28.93
CA SER A 10 -4.23 -7.56 -27.56
C SER A 10 -4.66 -6.16 -27.10
N GLY A 11 -5.12 -6.05 -25.85
CA GLY A 11 -5.35 -4.78 -25.16
C GLY A 11 -4.18 -4.41 -24.24
N THR A 12 -3.78 -3.15 -24.21
CA THR A 12 -2.80 -2.62 -23.24
C THR A 12 -3.50 -1.69 -22.26
N ILE A 13 -3.30 -1.93 -20.96
CA ILE A 13 -3.68 -1.00 -19.90
C ILE A 13 -2.38 -0.34 -19.42
N ASN A 14 -2.21 0.93 -19.76
CA ASN A 14 -1.02 1.70 -19.41
C ASN A 14 -1.34 2.66 -18.27
N GLU A 15 -1.58 2.18 -17.05
CA GLU A 15 -1.63 3.10 -15.91
C GLU A 15 -1.40 2.42 -14.55
N ARG A 16 -0.87 3.24 -13.65
CA ARG A 16 -0.60 2.93 -12.24
C ARG A 16 -1.82 3.33 -11.43
N ILE A 17 -2.57 2.36 -10.92
CA ILE A 17 -3.75 2.61 -10.10
C ILE A 17 -3.35 2.65 -8.62
N VAL A 18 -3.69 3.73 -7.92
CA VAL A 18 -3.33 3.96 -6.51
C VAL A 18 -4.57 3.93 -5.61
N GLU A 19 -4.51 3.14 -4.52
CA GLU A 19 -5.58 3.05 -3.52
C GLU A 19 -5.86 4.43 -2.90
N GLY A 20 -7.15 4.78 -2.78
CA GLY A 20 -7.62 6.00 -2.13
C GLY A 20 -7.45 7.27 -2.96
N GLN A 21 -6.88 7.20 -4.17
CA GLN A 21 -6.86 8.32 -5.12
C GLN A 21 -8.03 8.25 -6.09
N TYR A 22 -8.29 9.40 -6.71
CA TYR A 22 -9.00 9.46 -7.97
C TYR A 22 -8.07 8.96 -9.06
N ASN A 23 -8.45 7.86 -9.72
CA ASN A 23 -7.68 7.29 -10.81
C ASN A 23 -8.48 7.40 -12.10
N THR A 24 -7.85 7.95 -13.13
CA THR A 24 -8.31 7.86 -14.51
C THR A 24 -7.41 6.89 -15.25
N PHE A 25 -7.98 5.97 -16.02
CA PHE A 25 -7.16 5.13 -16.89
C PHE A 25 -7.84 4.78 -18.21
N ASP A 26 -7.00 4.63 -19.25
CA ASP A 26 -7.43 4.36 -20.62
C ASP A 26 -7.17 2.90 -21.00
N VAL A 27 -8.21 2.22 -21.45
CA VAL A 27 -8.13 0.90 -22.07
C VAL A 27 -8.25 1.06 -23.58
N SER A 28 -7.21 0.64 -24.29
CA SER A 28 -7.23 0.57 -25.75
C SER A 28 -7.39 -0.89 -26.20
N ALA A 29 -8.39 -1.13 -27.06
CA ALA A 29 -8.63 -2.41 -27.70
C ALA A 29 -8.54 -2.27 -29.23
N LEU A 30 -7.95 -3.28 -29.89
CA LEU A 30 -7.90 -3.39 -31.34
C LEU A 30 -8.67 -4.63 -31.79
N ILE A 31 -9.80 -4.41 -32.43
CA ILE A 31 -10.72 -5.47 -32.88
C ILE A 31 -10.48 -5.67 -34.37
N THR A 32 -10.11 -6.88 -34.77
CA THR A 32 -9.83 -7.22 -36.18
C THR A 32 -10.69 -8.39 -36.60
N ASN A 33 -11.53 -8.21 -37.63
CA ASN A 33 -12.29 -9.32 -38.19
C ASN A 33 -11.45 -10.04 -39.27
N LEU A 34 -10.93 -11.22 -38.99
CA LEU A 34 -10.15 -12.01 -39.97
C LEU A 34 -11.01 -13.03 -40.74
N GLY A 35 -12.27 -13.20 -40.37
CA GLY A 35 -13.19 -14.15 -40.98
C GLY A 35 -14.16 -13.49 -41.96
N GLU A 36 -15.32 -14.12 -42.11
CA GLU A 36 -16.44 -13.56 -42.86
C GLU A 36 -17.01 -12.29 -42.20
N SER A 37 -17.85 -11.56 -42.92
CA SER A 37 -18.43 -10.33 -42.41
C SER A 37 -19.25 -10.58 -41.14
N SER A 38 -19.02 -9.78 -40.10
CA SER A 38 -19.72 -9.83 -38.82
C SER A 38 -20.77 -8.72 -38.71
N ILE A 39 -21.97 -9.08 -38.26
CA ILE A 39 -23.09 -8.15 -38.10
C ILE A 39 -23.27 -7.80 -36.63
N ASN A 40 -23.49 -6.52 -36.34
CA ASN A 40 -23.73 -5.98 -35.00
C ASN A 40 -22.67 -6.43 -33.99
N THR A 41 -21.39 -6.20 -34.32
CA THR A 41 -20.28 -6.47 -33.41
C THR A 41 -20.36 -5.53 -32.22
N ARG A 42 -20.36 -6.11 -31.03
CA ARG A 42 -20.53 -5.45 -29.73
C ARG A 42 -19.49 -5.94 -28.75
N MET A 43 -19.03 -5.07 -27.88
CA MET A 43 -18.16 -5.40 -26.77
C MET A 43 -18.95 -5.29 -25.47
N ILE A 44 -18.95 -6.36 -24.68
CA ILE A 44 -19.46 -6.39 -23.32
C ILE A 44 -18.26 -6.28 -22.38
N ILE A 45 -18.31 -5.33 -21.46
CA ILE A 45 -17.24 -5.04 -20.50
C ILE A 45 -17.81 -5.29 -19.12
N ARG A 46 -17.27 -6.25 -18.38
CA ARG A 46 -17.63 -6.51 -16.99
C ARG A 46 -16.49 -6.07 -16.09
N MET A 47 -16.83 -5.44 -14.99
CA MET A 47 -15.86 -4.89 -14.05
C MET A 47 -16.35 -5.08 -12.62
N GLU A 48 -15.42 -4.98 -11.66
CA GLU A 48 -15.82 -5.01 -10.27
C GLU A 48 -16.71 -3.80 -9.93
N PRO A 49 -17.71 -3.96 -9.04
CA PRO A 49 -18.67 -2.90 -8.69
C PRO A 49 -18.03 -1.62 -8.13
N VAL A 50 -16.79 -1.73 -7.66
CA VAL A 50 -16.02 -0.62 -7.08
C VAL A 50 -15.58 0.39 -8.14
N LEU A 51 -15.55 0.00 -9.41
CA LEU A 51 -15.22 0.89 -10.53
C LEU A 51 -16.47 1.67 -10.90
N LEU A 52 -16.66 2.77 -10.14
CA LEU A 52 -17.92 3.50 -10.04
C LEU A 52 -18.40 4.08 -11.38
N ASN A 53 -17.52 4.50 -12.29
CA ASN A 53 -17.95 5.16 -13.53
C ASN A 53 -17.02 4.89 -14.72
N LEU A 54 -17.61 4.55 -15.86
CA LEU A 54 -16.97 4.73 -17.17
C LEU A 54 -17.09 6.19 -17.54
N MET A 55 -15.97 6.89 -17.73
CA MET A 55 -16.01 8.24 -18.31
C MET A 55 -15.73 8.15 -19.80
N PRO A 56 -16.62 8.68 -20.64
CA PRO A 56 -16.49 8.55 -22.07
C PRO A 56 -15.41 9.49 -22.60
N SER A 57 -14.33 8.97 -23.19
CA SER A 57 -13.29 9.84 -23.74
C SER A 57 -13.63 10.41 -25.11
N SER A 58 -14.58 9.82 -25.87
CA SER A 58 -15.02 10.38 -27.17
C SER A 58 -16.21 9.67 -27.84
N ASP A 59 -16.46 8.37 -27.59
CA ASP A 59 -17.46 7.55 -28.33
C ASP A 59 -18.73 7.22 -27.52
N LEU A 60 -19.23 8.22 -26.80
CA LEU A 60 -20.38 8.15 -25.89
C LEU A 60 -21.64 7.53 -26.48
N SER A 61 -21.88 7.73 -27.77
CA SER A 61 -23.12 7.31 -28.44
C SER A 61 -23.26 5.80 -28.59
N ARG A 62 -22.22 5.03 -28.29
CA ARG A 62 -22.17 3.59 -28.57
C ARG A 62 -22.22 2.71 -27.33
N CYS A 63 -22.03 3.25 -26.12
CA CYS A 63 -21.96 2.46 -24.89
C CYS A 63 -23.16 2.67 -23.96
N HIS A 64 -23.71 1.58 -23.43
CA HIS A 64 -24.84 1.59 -22.50
C HIS A 64 -24.54 0.72 -21.28
N SER A 65 -24.89 1.19 -20.08
CA SER A 65 -24.81 0.37 -18.86
C SER A 65 -25.87 -0.74 -18.88
N ILE A 66 -25.49 -1.89 -18.34
CA ILE A 66 -26.36 -3.02 -18.04
C ILE A 66 -26.40 -3.12 -16.51
N GLU A 67 -27.38 -2.47 -15.91
CA GLU A 67 -27.50 -2.32 -14.45
C GLU A 67 -27.56 -3.68 -13.72
N THR A 68 -28.08 -4.72 -14.37
CA THR A 68 -28.23 -6.05 -13.77
C THR A 68 -26.92 -6.84 -13.64
N GLU A 69 -25.86 -6.47 -14.37
CA GLU A 69 -24.62 -7.25 -14.47
C GLU A 69 -23.34 -6.46 -14.12
N ASN A 70 -23.45 -5.21 -13.66
CA ASN A 70 -22.29 -4.29 -13.54
C ASN A 70 -21.42 -4.32 -14.80
N ALA A 71 -22.10 -4.28 -15.95
CA ALA A 71 -21.50 -4.43 -17.26
C ALA A 71 -21.85 -3.25 -18.14
N TYR A 72 -21.02 -2.99 -19.13
CA TYR A 72 -21.27 -2.01 -20.18
C TYR A 72 -21.27 -2.70 -21.52
N ARG A 73 -22.21 -2.32 -22.37
CA ARG A 73 -22.32 -2.80 -23.74
C ARG A 73 -22.01 -1.67 -24.70
N CYS A 74 -20.96 -1.84 -25.50
CA CYS A 74 -20.50 -0.90 -26.49
C CYS A 74 -20.71 -1.44 -27.91
N ASP A 75 -21.42 -0.72 -28.76
CA ASP A 75 -21.53 -1.03 -30.18
C ASP A 75 -20.19 -0.69 -30.88
N VAL A 76 -19.51 -1.72 -31.39
CA VAL A 76 -18.23 -1.56 -32.08
C VAL A 76 -18.50 -1.13 -33.52
N ASN A 77 -19.24 -1.97 -34.26
CA ASN A 77 -19.64 -1.68 -35.63
C ASN A 77 -20.88 -2.51 -36.01
N LYS A 78 -21.78 -1.93 -36.81
CA LYS A 78 -22.97 -2.61 -37.35
C LYS A 78 -22.61 -3.67 -38.39
N LEU A 79 -21.55 -3.45 -39.16
CA LEU A 79 -21.03 -4.39 -40.15
C LEU A 79 -19.50 -4.31 -40.19
N MET A 80 -18.83 -5.35 -39.70
CA MET A 80 -17.38 -5.49 -39.85
C MET A 80 -17.07 -6.42 -41.01
N ILE A 81 -16.53 -5.89 -42.10
CA ILE A 81 -16.09 -6.72 -43.23
C ILE A 81 -14.77 -7.44 -42.94
N THR A 82 -14.43 -8.42 -43.79
CA THR A 82 -13.19 -9.17 -43.70
C THR A 82 -11.97 -8.24 -43.73
N ASN A 83 -11.01 -8.51 -42.84
CA ASN A 83 -9.79 -7.73 -42.58
C ASN A 83 -9.99 -6.30 -42.07
N GLN A 84 -11.23 -5.91 -41.71
CA GLN A 84 -11.47 -4.61 -41.08
C GLN A 84 -10.89 -4.58 -39.66
N LYS A 85 -10.25 -3.46 -39.34
CA LYS A 85 -9.70 -3.16 -38.01
C LYS A 85 -10.44 -1.97 -37.41
N GLU A 86 -10.90 -2.13 -36.19
CA GLU A 86 -11.53 -1.08 -35.40
C GLU A 86 -10.73 -0.87 -34.12
N LYS A 87 -10.33 0.37 -33.86
CA LYS A 87 -9.68 0.75 -32.60
C LYS A 87 -10.73 1.35 -31.68
N PHE A 88 -10.74 0.88 -30.44
CA PHE A 88 -11.65 1.34 -29.42
C PHE A 88 -10.86 1.82 -28.21
N VAL A 89 -11.18 3.01 -27.68
CA VAL A 89 -10.56 3.57 -26.49
C VAL A 89 -11.64 3.87 -25.47
N LEU A 90 -11.47 3.34 -24.27
CA LEU A 90 -12.37 3.50 -23.14
C LEU A 90 -11.61 4.16 -22.01
N ARG A 91 -12.21 5.19 -21.41
CA ARG A 91 -11.69 5.81 -20.20
C ARG A 91 -12.53 5.40 -19.00
N PHE A 92 -11.86 5.07 -17.92
CA PHE A 92 -12.49 4.66 -16.68
C PHE A 92 -12.07 5.59 -15.57
N GLU A 93 -13.00 5.83 -14.65
CA GLU A 93 -12.77 6.60 -13.45
C GLU A 93 -13.10 5.77 -12.23
N ALA A 94 -12.14 5.72 -11.33
CA ALA A 94 -12.28 5.00 -10.10
C ALA A 94 -11.95 5.91 -8.93
N GLN A 95 -12.94 6.08 -8.05
CA GLN A 95 -12.77 6.75 -6.78
C GLN A 95 -12.51 5.70 -5.70
N SER A 96 -11.37 5.84 -5.01
CA SER A 96 -11.10 5.13 -3.77
C SER A 96 -11.32 3.61 -3.83
N ILE A 97 -10.59 2.93 -4.73
CA ILE A 97 -10.67 1.47 -4.85
C ILE A 97 -10.05 0.84 -3.58
N PRO A 98 -10.80 0.07 -2.75
CA PRO A 98 -10.30 -0.54 -1.52
C PRO A 98 -9.74 -1.96 -1.74
N SER A 99 -9.84 -2.50 -2.95
CA SER A 99 -9.31 -3.82 -3.31
C SER A 99 -7.82 -3.77 -3.63
N ARG A 100 -7.13 -4.90 -3.48
CA ARG A 100 -5.73 -5.07 -3.92
C ARG A 100 -5.62 -5.31 -5.43
N PHE A 101 -6.68 -5.83 -6.02
CA PHE A 101 -6.76 -6.19 -7.42
C PHE A 101 -8.11 -5.79 -7.97
N VAL A 102 -8.13 -5.35 -9.22
CA VAL A 102 -9.36 -5.25 -10.00
C VAL A 102 -9.17 -6.07 -11.27
N TYR A 103 -10.25 -6.67 -11.74
CA TYR A 103 -10.25 -7.33 -13.04
C TYR A 103 -11.22 -6.62 -13.99
N TRP A 104 -10.81 -6.56 -15.24
CA TRP A 104 -11.70 -6.29 -16.35
C TRP A 104 -11.88 -7.53 -17.17
N ASP A 105 -13.09 -7.72 -17.62
CA ASP A 105 -13.47 -8.79 -18.51
C ASP A 105 -14.13 -8.21 -19.75
N PHE A 106 -13.54 -8.46 -20.90
CA PHE A 106 -14.01 -7.98 -22.20
C PHE A 106 -14.49 -9.19 -23.00
N GLU A 107 -15.72 -9.13 -23.48
CA GLU A 107 -16.33 -10.17 -24.31
C GLU A 107 -16.83 -9.55 -25.61
N LEU A 108 -16.40 -10.08 -26.75
CA LEU A 108 -16.91 -9.67 -28.06
C LEU A 108 -18.10 -10.56 -28.44
N LYS A 109 -19.21 -9.92 -28.81
CA LYS A 109 -20.43 -10.58 -29.31
C LYS A 109 -20.79 -10.06 -30.69
N THR A 110 -21.37 -10.93 -31.51
CA THR A 110 -21.92 -10.58 -32.83
C THR A 110 -23.32 -11.17 -32.93
N SER A 111 -24.11 -10.72 -33.90
CA SER A 111 -25.41 -11.33 -34.22
C SER A 111 -25.31 -12.51 -35.19
N SER A 112 -24.11 -12.80 -35.71
CA SER A 112 -23.88 -13.97 -36.55
C SER A 112 -24.04 -15.25 -35.72
N GLN A 113 -24.54 -16.33 -36.31
CA GLN A 113 -24.57 -17.64 -35.63
C GLN A 113 -23.15 -18.17 -35.54
N ILE A 114 -22.52 -17.99 -34.38
CA ILE A 114 -21.20 -18.55 -34.07
C ILE A 114 -21.40 -19.56 -32.94
N ASP A 115 -20.74 -20.72 -33.02
CA ASP A 115 -20.80 -21.74 -31.98
C ASP A 115 -20.37 -21.16 -30.63
N SER A 116 -21.10 -21.49 -29.56
CA SER A 116 -20.86 -20.96 -28.21
C SER A 116 -19.45 -21.25 -27.64
N ALA A 117 -18.71 -22.19 -28.25
CA ALA A 117 -17.33 -22.50 -27.90
C ALA A 117 -16.31 -21.42 -28.37
N SER A 118 -16.73 -20.49 -29.22
CA SER A 118 -15.87 -19.45 -29.81
C SER A 118 -15.99 -18.08 -29.11
N MET A 119 -16.41 -18.06 -27.84
CA MET A 119 -16.51 -16.82 -27.07
C MET A 119 -15.15 -16.12 -26.96
N LEU A 120 -15.08 -14.92 -27.54
CA LEU A 120 -13.89 -14.09 -27.55
C LEU A 120 -13.86 -13.24 -26.29
N ARG A 121 -13.27 -13.82 -25.25
CA ARG A 121 -13.19 -13.23 -23.93
C ARG A 121 -11.74 -12.96 -23.55
N PHE A 122 -11.45 -11.76 -23.09
CA PHE A 122 -10.15 -11.37 -22.56
C PHE A 122 -10.33 -10.80 -21.16
N GLN A 123 -9.62 -11.38 -20.19
CA GLN A 123 -9.58 -10.89 -18.83
C GLN A 123 -8.23 -10.25 -18.52
N LYS A 124 -8.25 -9.08 -17.90
CA LYS A 124 -7.06 -8.37 -17.45
C LYS A 124 -7.16 -8.07 -15.97
N ASN A 125 -6.20 -8.59 -15.21
CA ASN A 125 -6.04 -8.25 -13.80
C ASN A 125 -5.08 -7.07 -13.69
N VAL A 126 -5.43 -6.10 -12.86
CA VAL A 126 -4.59 -4.95 -12.53
C VAL A 126 -4.40 -4.88 -11.02
N THR A 127 -3.13 -4.73 -10.65
CA THR A 127 -2.71 -4.61 -9.26
C THR A 127 -2.81 -3.16 -8.83
N ILE A 128 -3.46 -2.93 -7.70
CA ILE A 128 -3.60 -1.61 -7.11
C ILE A 128 -2.43 -1.38 -6.19
N GLN A 129 -1.76 -0.25 -6.39
CA GLN A 129 -0.62 0.15 -5.60
C GLN A 129 -1.07 0.91 -4.36
N LYS A 130 -0.39 0.65 -3.24
CA LYS A 130 -0.54 1.45 -2.03
C LYS A 130 0.56 2.50 -2.00
N GLU A 131 0.17 3.73 -1.74
CA GLU A 131 1.07 4.87 -1.54
C GLU A 131 0.74 5.60 -0.25
N ALA A 132 1.72 5.64 0.64
CA ALA A 132 1.69 6.46 1.84
C ALA A 132 3.12 6.96 2.11
N GLN A 133 3.23 8.19 2.61
CA GLN A 133 4.48 8.76 3.07
C GLN A 133 4.39 8.98 4.58
N PHE A 134 5.49 8.71 5.27
CA PHE A 134 5.60 8.90 6.71
C PHE A 134 6.74 9.86 7.02
N ILE A 135 6.47 10.82 7.89
CA ILE A 135 7.46 11.70 8.50
C ILE A 135 7.42 11.42 10.00
N MET A 136 8.57 11.06 10.57
CA MET A 136 8.72 10.85 12.01
C MET A 136 9.60 11.96 12.57
N ARG A 137 9.10 12.66 13.59
CA ARG A 137 9.81 13.75 14.28
C ARG A 137 9.90 13.41 15.76
N MET A 138 11.11 13.33 16.29
CA MET A 138 11.31 13.14 17.72
C MET A 138 11.45 14.51 18.39
N GLN A 139 10.71 14.72 19.47
CA GLN A 139 10.85 15.86 20.36
C GLN A 139 11.35 15.33 21.71
N MET A 140 12.60 15.65 22.02
CA MET A 140 13.15 15.48 23.36
C MET A 140 13.19 16.85 24.03
N GLU A 141 12.61 16.97 25.22
CA GLU A 141 12.91 18.12 26.07
C GLU A 141 14.37 18.05 26.49
N ASN A 142 15.09 19.14 26.22
CA ASN A 142 16.54 19.15 26.22
C ASN A 142 17.06 19.28 27.66
N HIS A 143 17.81 18.24 28.07
CA HIS A 143 18.62 18.11 29.29
C HIS A 143 17.86 17.66 30.54
N TYR A 144 18.21 16.46 31.01
CA TYR A 144 17.78 15.92 32.29
C TYR A 144 18.96 15.98 33.26
N ASN A 145 18.77 16.64 34.41
CA ASN A 145 19.77 16.70 35.47
C ASN A 145 19.60 15.51 36.40
N PHE A 146 20.66 14.71 36.53
CA PHE A 146 20.69 13.55 37.41
C PHE A 146 21.26 13.94 38.77
N SER A 147 20.59 13.52 39.84
CA SER A 147 21.12 13.56 41.20
C SER A 147 21.50 12.14 41.62
N ASN A 148 22.66 11.99 42.26
CA ASN A 148 23.12 10.71 42.80
C ASN A 148 22.12 10.09 43.79
N PHE A 149 21.15 10.85 44.32
CA PHE A 149 20.15 10.37 45.27
C PHE A 149 18.93 9.70 44.62
N VAL A 150 18.79 9.76 43.30
CA VAL A 150 17.63 9.22 42.58
C VAL A 150 18.07 7.97 41.79
N PRO A 151 17.71 6.74 42.22
CA PRO A 151 18.17 5.51 41.57
C PRO A 151 17.45 5.21 40.25
N ARG A 152 16.35 5.91 39.97
CA ARG A 152 15.49 5.73 38.80
C ARG A 152 15.10 7.10 38.24
N VAL A 153 15.51 7.39 37.02
CA VAL A 153 15.17 8.66 36.37
C VAL A 153 14.34 8.39 35.14
N LEU A 154 13.17 9.02 35.11
CA LEU A 154 12.20 8.94 34.03
C LEU A 154 12.37 10.14 33.11
N PHE A 155 12.42 9.90 31.82
CA PHE A 155 12.49 10.95 30.81
C PHE A 155 11.44 10.68 29.72
N PRO A 156 10.44 11.57 29.57
CA PRO A 156 9.47 11.46 28.50
C PRO A 156 10.15 11.75 27.15
N VAL A 157 9.73 11.00 26.14
CA VAL A 157 10.09 11.21 24.74
C VAL A 157 8.81 11.25 23.95
N SER A 158 8.58 12.35 23.23
CA SER A 158 7.45 12.47 22.32
C SER A 158 7.92 12.24 20.89
N ILE A 159 7.23 11.36 20.17
CA ILE A 159 7.47 11.13 18.74
C ILE A 159 6.20 11.49 17.98
N VAL A 160 6.30 12.46 17.08
CA VAL A 160 5.22 12.84 16.18
C VAL A 160 5.35 12.05 14.88
N LEU A 161 4.31 11.30 14.55
CA LEU A 161 4.17 10.54 13.31
C LEU A 161 3.15 11.22 12.41
N GLU A 162 3.62 11.75 11.30
CA GLU A 162 2.79 12.35 10.25
C GLU A 162 2.70 11.37 9.08
N LYS A 163 1.51 10.87 8.78
CA LYS A 163 1.23 10.14 7.54
C LYS A 163 0.58 11.10 6.56
N SER A 164 1.08 11.11 5.33
CA SER A 164 0.40 11.68 4.17
C SER A 164 0.19 10.61 3.11
N GLY A 165 -0.65 10.93 2.13
CA GLY A 165 -0.94 10.04 1.01
C GLY A 165 -2.30 9.33 1.12
N PRO A 166 -2.75 8.81 -0.02
CA PRO A 166 -4.12 8.38 -0.25
C PRO A 166 -4.44 7.00 0.34
N SER A 167 -3.45 6.15 0.55
CA SER A 167 -3.68 4.76 0.90
C SER A 167 -3.81 4.56 2.41
N ASN A 168 -4.57 3.52 2.76
CA ASN A 168 -4.71 3.04 4.12
C ASN A 168 -3.48 2.20 4.49
N VAL A 169 -3.00 2.37 5.72
CA VAL A 169 -1.86 1.59 6.24
C VAL A 169 -2.29 0.81 7.47
N ASP A 170 -2.31 -0.51 7.31
CA ASP A 170 -2.64 -1.49 8.34
C ASP A 170 -1.37 -2.07 8.97
N ASP A 171 -1.50 -2.60 10.19
CA ASP A 171 -0.46 -3.36 10.90
C ASP A 171 0.93 -2.70 10.97
N SER A 172 0.96 -1.37 10.97
CA SER A 172 2.20 -0.59 11.08
C SER A 172 2.84 -0.69 12.47
N PHE A 173 4.16 -0.51 12.52
CA PHE A 173 4.92 -0.52 13.76
C PHE A 173 6.01 0.56 13.75
N VAL A 174 6.29 1.15 14.91
CA VAL A 174 7.53 1.90 15.14
C VAL A 174 8.54 0.97 15.77
N GLN A 175 9.79 1.05 15.32
CA GLN A 175 10.91 0.45 15.99
C GLN A 175 11.88 1.53 16.42
N PHE A 176 12.42 1.39 17.63
CA PHE A 176 13.48 2.25 18.13
C PHE A 176 14.48 1.44 18.95
N GLU A 177 15.69 1.97 19.04
CA GLU A 177 16.80 1.36 19.78
C GLU A 177 17.25 2.32 20.88
N VAL A 178 17.50 1.75 22.05
CA VAL A 178 18.04 2.49 23.20
C VAL A 178 19.21 1.71 23.79
N PRO A 179 20.22 2.40 24.34
CA PRO A 179 21.22 1.80 25.20
C PRO A 179 20.68 0.76 26.19
N TRP A 180 21.44 -0.30 26.46
CA TRP A 180 21.04 -1.36 27.41
C TRP A 180 20.71 -0.84 28.82
N MET A 181 21.32 0.27 29.24
CA MET A 181 21.10 0.92 30.53
C MET A 181 19.82 1.78 30.59
N ILE A 182 19.16 1.96 29.45
CA ILE A 182 17.87 2.64 29.32
C ILE A 182 16.81 1.58 29.02
N GLU A 183 15.78 1.52 29.85
CA GLU A 183 14.63 0.66 29.64
C GLU A 183 13.37 1.48 29.39
N MET A 184 12.43 0.91 28.65
CA MET A 184 11.13 1.55 28.50
C MET A 184 10.33 1.31 29.78
N GLU A 185 9.90 2.38 30.45
CA GLU A 185 9.00 2.27 31.58
C GLU A 185 7.60 1.88 31.06
N GLN A 186 6.96 0.88 31.65
CA GLN A 186 5.53 0.64 31.37
C GLN A 186 4.71 1.57 32.28
N PRO A 187 3.63 2.25 31.82
CA PRO A 187 2.69 1.73 30.82
C PRO A 187 1.86 2.73 29.93
N PHE A 188 1.08 2.13 29.01
CA PHE A 188 -0.18 2.54 28.33
C PHE A 188 -0.23 3.48 27.10
N GLN A 189 -0.41 2.85 25.93
CA GLN A 189 -1.48 3.03 24.92
C GLN A 189 -1.17 2.14 23.71
N TYR A 190 0.11 1.89 23.48
CA TYR A 190 0.64 1.13 22.36
C TYR A 190 1.17 -0.23 22.83
N ARG A 191 0.89 -1.30 22.08
CA ARG A 191 1.44 -2.63 22.35
C ARG A 191 2.92 -2.64 21.93
N CYS A 192 3.81 -2.42 22.90
CA CYS A 192 5.25 -2.35 22.72
C CYS A 192 5.95 -3.59 23.29
N ASN A 193 6.74 -4.27 22.47
CA ASN A 193 7.51 -5.45 22.85
C ASN A 193 9.02 -5.18 22.72
N LYS A 194 9.81 -5.62 23.70
CA LYS A 194 11.27 -5.69 23.60
C LYS A 194 11.62 -6.89 22.71
N ILE A 195 12.19 -6.63 21.53
CA ILE A 195 12.51 -7.66 20.52
C ILE A 195 14.00 -8.02 20.50
N ARG A 196 14.86 -7.18 21.11
CA ARG A 196 16.28 -7.48 21.32
C ARG A 196 16.72 -6.91 22.67
N GLN A 197 17.49 -7.68 23.43
CA GLN A 197 18.16 -7.22 24.63
C GLN A 197 19.60 -6.83 24.29
N GLY A 198 20.02 -5.63 24.72
CA GLY A 198 21.42 -5.20 24.62
C GLY A 198 22.32 -5.97 25.59
N LEU A 199 23.55 -6.25 25.17
CA LEU A 199 24.56 -6.94 25.98
C LEU A 199 25.44 -5.93 26.71
N GLU A 200 25.48 -6.01 28.03
CA GLU A 200 26.32 -5.17 28.90
C GLU A 200 27.83 -5.34 28.62
N LYS A 201 28.26 -6.52 28.18
CA LYS A 201 29.69 -6.89 28.07
C LYS A 201 30.41 -6.38 26.81
N SER A 202 29.69 -5.83 25.82
CA SER A 202 30.29 -5.41 24.53
C SER A 202 30.28 -3.90 24.32
N VAL A 203 30.21 -3.12 25.40
CA VAL A 203 29.92 -1.69 25.30
C VAL A 203 31.21 -0.88 25.30
N ARG A 204 31.66 -0.47 24.12
CA ARG A 204 32.66 0.59 23.95
C ARG A 204 31.98 1.93 24.25
N LEU A 205 32.48 2.64 25.27
CA LEU A 205 32.11 4.02 25.57
C LEU A 205 33.22 4.91 25.03
N ASP A 206 32.88 5.82 24.12
CA ASP A 206 33.86 6.76 23.57
C ASP A 206 33.87 8.03 24.43
N LEU A 207 35.06 8.46 24.84
CA LEU A 207 35.24 9.72 25.57
C LEU A 207 35.49 10.83 24.55
N VAL A 208 34.51 11.72 24.38
CA VAL A 208 34.60 12.87 23.48
C VAL A 208 34.51 14.15 24.31
N ASN A 209 35.57 14.95 24.34
CA ASN A 209 35.65 16.19 25.12
C ASN A 209 35.28 16.02 26.61
N GLY A 210 35.73 14.92 27.23
CA GLY A 210 35.42 14.60 28.63
C GLY A 210 34.01 14.07 28.88
N THR A 211 33.20 13.91 27.84
CA THR A 211 31.85 13.31 27.91
C THR A 211 31.91 11.86 27.45
N LEU A 212 31.42 10.94 28.27
CA LEU A 212 31.21 9.55 27.85
C LEU A 212 29.99 9.49 26.94
N LYS A 213 30.19 9.06 25.70
CA LYS A 213 29.15 8.92 24.69
C LYS A 213 28.92 7.44 24.37
N MET A 214 27.65 7.08 24.21
CA MET A 214 27.23 5.80 23.66
C MET A 214 26.20 6.06 22.56
N SER A 215 26.32 5.32 21.46
CA SER A 215 25.41 5.39 20.31
C SER A 215 25.06 3.98 19.85
N CYS A 216 23.77 3.74 19.61
CA CYS A 216 23.32 2.46 19.04
C CYS A 216 23.78 2.25 17.59
N MET A 217 24.09 3.34 16.86
CA MET A 217 24.64 3.22 15.51
C MET A 217 26.08 2.70 15.52
N GLU A 218 26.88 3.14 16.49
CA GLU A 218 28.28 2.75 16.61
C GLU A 218 28.41 1.42 17.36
N ASN A 219 27.46 1.09 18.23
CA ASN A 219 27.46 -0.13 19.02
C ASN A 219 26.06 -0.81 19.12
N PRO A 220 25.64 -1.54 18.07
CA PRO A 220 24.31 -2.13 18.01
C PRO A 220 24.11 -3.27 19.03
N HIS A 221 25.18 -3.97 19.40
CA HIS A 221 25.13 -5.07 20.39
C HIS A 221 24.87 -4.55 21.81
N GLY A 222 25.28 -3.32 22.11
CA GLY A 222 25.00 -2.64 23.38
C GLY A 222 23.58 -2.07 23.49
N CYS A 223 22.71 -2.24 22.49
CA CYS A 223 21.38 -1.61 22.48
C CYS A 223 20.23 -2.60 22.48
N SER A 224 19.24 -2.28 23.32
CA SER A 224 17.94 -2.93 23.33
C SER A 224 17.06 -2.36 22.21
N LYS A 225 16.29 -3.22 21.55
CA LYS A 225 15.37 -2.83 20.48
C LYS A 225 13.93 -3.08 20.90
N TYR A 226 13.08 -2.09 20.68
CA TYR A 226 11.66 -2.13 20.97
C TYR A 226 10.85 -2.00 19.68
N GLN A 227 9.70 -2.67 19.64
CA GLN A 227 8.73 -2.59 18.55
C GLN A 227 7.35 -2.29 19.11
N CYS A 228 6.75 -1.19 18.66
CA CYS A 228 5.46 -0.70 19.11
C CYS A 228 4.45 -0.74 17.97
N LYS A 229 3.35 -1.49 18.17
CA LYS A 229 2.27 -1.55 17.19
C LYS A 229 1.55 -0.20 17.14
N LEU A 230 1.53 0.40 15.95
CA LEU A 230 0.72 1.56 15.64
C LEU A 230 -0.58 1.05 14.99
N ASN A 231 -1.71 1.30 15.63
CA ASN A 231 -3.01 0.96 15.07
C ASN A 231 -3.22 1.64 13.70
N HIS A 232 -4.19 1.14 12.93
CA HIS A 232 -4.59 1.58 11.58
C HIS A 232 -4.40 3.10 11.32
N PHE A 233 -3.81 3.44 10.17
CA PHE A 233 -3.80 4.79 9.65
C PHE A 233 -4.70 4.88 8.41
N GLU A 234 -5.79 5.61 8.56
CA GLU A 234 -6.71 5.92 7.47
C GLU A 234 -6.05 6.81 6.40
N SER A 235 -6.65 6.85 5.22
CA SER A 235 -6.30 7.70 4.09
C SER A 235 -6.23 9.18 4.47
N GLY A 236 -5.42 9.94 3.73
CA GLY A 236 -5.24 11.38 3.93
C GLY A 236 -4.15 11.72 4.96
N PHE A 237 -4.19 12.97 5.42
CA PHE A 237 -3.24 13.49 6.40
C PHE A 237 -3.65 13.10 7.82
N ARG A 238 -2.80 12.35 8.51
CA ARG A 238 -3.03 11.92 9.88
C ARG A 238 -1.77 12.17 10.70
N MET A 239 -1.95 12.80 11.86
CA MET A 239 -0.89 13.01 12.84
C MET A 239 -1.21 12.17 14.07
N LYS A 240 -0.21 11.42 14.57
CA LYS A 240 -0.31 10.70 15.85
C LYS A 240 0.91 11.04 16.70
N ASN A 241 0.67 11.38 17.96
CA ASN A 241 1.71 11.46 18.95
C ASN A 241 1.95 10.06 19.52
N PHE A 242 3.20 9.68 19.65
CA PHE A 242 3.67 8.45 20.24
C PHE A 242 4.58 8.84 21.39
N ASP A 243 3.99 8.97 22.57
CA ASP A 243 4.66 9.39 23.78
C ASP A 243 5.11 8.13 24.55
N ILE A 244 6.41 8.06 24.87
CA ILE A 244 7.00 6.99 25.66
C ILE A 244 7.77 7.56 26.84
N THR A 245 7.80 6.83 27.94
CA THR A 245 8.65 7.17 29.07
C THR A 245 9.80 6.17 29.12
N LEU A 246 11.01 6.70 29.12
CA LEU A 246 12.23 5.92 29.25
C LEU A 246 12.76 6.05 30.68
N LEU A 247 13.22 4.93 31.22
CA LEU A 247 13.79 4.78 32.54
C LEU A 247 15.29 4.55 32.40
N PHE A 248 16.08 5.44 33.00
CA PHE A 248 17.50 5.18 33.20
C PHE A 248 17.68 4.29 34.42
N ILE A 249 18.35 3.15 34.22
CA ILE A 249 18.73 2.24 35.30
C ILE A 249 20.16 2.57 35.68
N SER A 250 20.32 3.30 36.79
CA SER A 250 21.63 3.46 37.40
C SER A 250 22.11 2.09 37.85
N SER A 251 23.20 1.60 37.25
CA SER A 251 23.90 0.39 37.67
C SER A 251 24.54 0.60 39.04
N ARG A 252 23.73 0.70 40.11
CA ARG A 252 24.24 0.49 41.46
C ARG A 252 24.43 -1.01 41.66
N ILE A 253 25.70 -1.40 41.51
CA ILE A 253 26.45 -2.24 42.45
C ILE A 253 25.52 -3.14 43.25
N LYS A 254 25.46 -4.42 42.89
CA LYS A 254 24.99 -5.46 43.82
C LYS A 254 25.75 -5.24 45.13
N PRO A 255 25.09 -5.02 46.28
CA PRO A 255 25.81 -5.10 47.53
C PRO A 255 26.38 -6.52 47.58
N THR A 256 27.71 -6.62 47.53
CA THR A 256 28.41 -7.82 47.98
C THR A 256 27.91 -8.07 49.39
N LEU A 257 27.08 -9.10 49.57
CA LEU A 257 26.94 -9.72 50.87
C LEU A 257 28.34 -10.20 51.24
N GLU A 258 29.03 -9.43 52.07
CA GLU A 258 30.09 -9.98 52.90
C GLU A 258 29.45 -11.10 53.73
N SER A 259 29.81 -12.33 53.41
CA SER A 259 29.57 -13.46 54.29
C SER A 259 30.45 -13.30 55.52
N VAL A 260 29.80 -13.04 56.65
CA VAL A 260 30.34 -13.33 58.00
C VAL A 260 30.58 -14.83 58.14
#